data_AF-E0ULX8-F1
#
_entry.id   AF-E0ULX8-F1
#
_cell.length_a   1.000
_cell.length_b   1.000
_cell.length_c   1.000
_cell.angle_alpha   90.00
_cell.angle_beta   90.00
_cell.angle_gamma   90.00
#
_symmetry.space_group_name_H-M   'P 1'
#
loop_
_entity.id
_entity.type
_entity.pdbx_description
1 polymer ?
#
loop_
_entity_poly.entity_id
_entity_poly.type
_entity_poly.pdbx_seq_one_letter_code
_entity_poly.pdbx_strand_id
1 'polypeptide(L)'
;MTKTSLPETTTRAQLRGYGASEYLAIAITKTLTPIGKEKVFKLYSLKQVVENIREYLKRSRIAPQTRLTLTRLLEVLSKRLQNVIPAAFGQGSDPALSQLSRAAHSKLLEINTHINKLKGQSATIKGKSNARRQRN
;
A
#
# COMPACT_ATOMS: atom_id res chain seq x y z
N MET A 1 -7.70 22.04 -13.74
CA MET A 1 -7.93 20.58 -13.75
C MET A 1 -6.78 19.89 -13.03
N THR A 2 -6.93 19.63 -11.73
CA THR A 2 -5.93 18.93 -10.92
C THR A 2 -6.01 17.44 -11.22
N LYS A 3 -4.93 16.86 -11.78
CA LYS A 3 -4.75 15.40 -11.87
C LYS A 3 -4.63 14.87 -10.44
N THR A 4 -5.75 14.51 -9.81
CA THR A 4 -5.77 13.88 -8.50
C THR A 4 -5.23 12.46 -8.69
N SER A 5 -3.97 12.25 -8.32
CA SER A 5 -3.37 10.91 -8.19
C SER A 5 -4.33 10.03 -7.38
N LEU A 6 -4.72 8.88 -7.92
CA LEU A 6 -5.59 7.89 -7.26
C LEU A 6 -5.20 7.76 -5.78
N PRO A 7 -6.14 7.89 -4.82
CA PRO A 7 -5.80 7.72 -3.42
C PRO A 7 -5.24 6.30 -3.24
N GLU A 8 -4.00 6.21 -2.77
CA GLU A 8 -3.35 4.94 -2.46
C GLU A 8 -4.21 4.21 -1.44
N THR A 9 -4.92 3.19 -1.89
CA THR A 9 -5.87 2.45 -1.07
C THR A 9 -5.40 1.02 -0.85
N THR A 10 -5.88 0.45 0.24
CA THR A 10 -5.68 -0.95 0.59
C THR A 10 -6.96 -1.58 1.11
N THR A 11 -7.06 -2.90 1.01
CA THR A 11 -8.15 -3.69 1.60
C THR A 11 -7.65 -4.62 2.70
N ARG A 12 -8.55 -5.10 3.56
CA ARG A 12 -8.21 -6.14 4.55
C ARG A 12 -7.68 -7.43 3.89
N ALA A 13 -8.20 -7.78 2.71
CA ALA A 13 -7.73 -8.94 1.96
C ALA A 13 -6.27 -8.77 1.52
N GLN A 14 -5.89 -7.58 1.06
CA GLN A 14 -4.50 -7.26 0.72
C GLN A 14 -3.59 -7.29 1.96
N LEU A 15 -4.04 -6.73 3.09
CA LEU A 15 -3.30 -6.81 4.36
C LEU A 15 -3.02 -8.27 4.77
N ARG A 16 -4.02 -9.16 4.61
CA ARG A 16 -3.84 -10.60 4.81
C ARG A 16 -2.83 -11.21 3.84
N GLY A 17 -2.87 -10.79 2.57
CA GLY A 17 -1.91 -11.18 1.55
C GLY A 17 -0.47 -10.77 1.86
N TYR A 18 -0.29 -9.67 2.60
CA TYR A 18 1.01 -9.20 3.09
C TYR A 18 1.45 -9.85 4.41
N GLY A 19 0.66 -10.78 4.96
CA GLY A 19 1.03 -11.57 6.14
C GLY A 19 0.28 -11.19 7.43
N ALA A 20 -0.67 -10.26 7.39
CA ALA A 20 -1.55 -10.02 8.54
C ALA A 20 -2.48 -11.22 8.76
N SER A 21 -2.73 -11.60 10.02
CA SER A 21 -3.86 -12.47 10.34
C SER A 21 -5.19 -11.73 10.09
N GLU A 22 -6.29 -12.47 10.00
CA GLU A 22 -7.62 -11.86 9.85
C GLU A 22 -7.94 -10.91 11.01
N TYR A 23 -7.69 -11.36 12.23
CA TYR A 23 -7.86 -10.54 13.43
C TYR A 23 -7.00 -9.27 13.37
N LEU A 24 -5.72 -9.39 13.00
CA LEU A 24 -4.82 -8.25 12.94
C LEU A 24 -5.23 -7.24 11.85
N ALA A 25 -5.65 -7.72 10.68
CA ALA A 25 -6.17 -6.86 9.61
C ALA A 25 -7.45 -6.11 10.04
N ILE A 26 -8.32 -6.75 10.81
CA ILE A 26 -9.49 -6.09 11.40
C ILE A 26 -9.04 -5.07 12.44
N ALA A 27 -8.15 -5.45 13.37
CA ALA A 27 -7.70 -4.59 14.45
C ALA A 27 -7.05 -3.28 13.95
N ILE A 28 -6.18 -3.35 12.95
CA ILE A 28 -5.51 -2.20 12.33
C ILE A 28 -6.51 -1.27 11.61
N THR A 29 -7.59 -1.83 11.06
CA THR A 29 -8.56 -1.06 10.27
C THR A 29 -9.84 -0.75 11.03
N LYS A 30 -9.96 -1.15 12.31
CA LYS A 30 -11.21 -1.06 13.08
C LYS A 30 -11.59 0.39 13.35
N THR A 31 -10.62 1.25 13.63
CA THR A 31 -10.82 2.68 13.91
C THR A 31 -10.79 3.54 12.65
N LEU A 32 -10.55 2.95 11.48
CA LEU A 32 -10.48 3.67 10.21
C LEU A 32 -11.84 3.69 9.51
N THR A 33 -12.22 4.85 9.00
CA THR A 33 -13.36 4.99 8.10
C THR A 33 -12.98 4.54 6.68
N PRO A 34 -13.76 3.65 6.05
CA PRO A 34 -13.54 3.31 4.65
C PRO A 34 -13.75 4.52 3.75
N ILE A 35 -12.82 4.75 2.82
CA ILE A 35 -12.96 5.82 1.81
C ILE A 35 -13.94 5.42 0.70
N GLY A 36 -14.11 4.11 0.50
CA GLY A 36 -15.01 3.60 -0.53
C GLY A 36 -15.08 2.08 -0.51
N LYS A 37 -15.56 1.52 -1.62
CA LYS A 37 -15.65 0.07 -1.83
C LYS A 37 -15.14 -0.28 -3.22
N GLU A 38 -14.39 -1.37 -3.30
CA GLU A 38 -14.04 -2.04 -4.54
C GLU A 38 -14.77 -3.39 -4.56
N LYS A 39 -15.83 -3.49 -5.38
CA LYS A 39 -16.80 -4.60 -5.33
C LYS A 39 -17.38 -4.73 -3.90
N VAL A 40 -17.09 -5.83 -3.21
CA VAL A 40 -17.54 -6.10 -1.83
C VAL A 40 -16.50 -5.68 -0.78
N PHE A 41 -15.29 -5.29 -1.17
CA PHE A 41 -14.21 -4.97 -0.24
C PHE A 41 -14.21 -3.50 0.13
N LYS A 42 -14.14 -3.21 1.44
CA LYS A 42 -13.93 -1.84 1.94
C LYS A 42 -12.50 -1.38 1.62
N LEU A 43 -12.40 -0.19 1.03
CA LEU A 43 -11.14 0.49 0.73
C LEU A 43 -10.76 1.42 1.87
N TYR A 44 -9.52 1.32 2.33
CA TYR A 44 -8.95 2.18 3.36
C TYR A 44 -7.78 2.98 2.80
N SER A 45 -7.56 4.18 3.32
CA SER A 45 -6.37 4.98 2.99
C SER A 45 -5.13 4.22 3.40
N LEU A 46 -4.18 4.06 2.49
CA LEU A 46 -2.92 3.43 2.81
C LEU A 46 -2.11 4.28 3.82
N LYS A 47 -2.19 5.62 3.73
CA LYS A 47 -1.58 6.54 4.72
C LYS A 47 -2.15 6.33 6.13
N GLN A 48 -3.47 6.35 6.27
CA GLN A 48 -4.11 6.16 7.58
C GLN A 48 -3.85 4.76 8.13
N VAL A 49 -3.76 3.74 7.27
CA VAL A 49 -3.38 2.38 7.70
C VAL A 49 -1.94 2.35 8.23
N VAL A 50 -0.98 3.02 7.58
CA VAL A 50 0.40 3.11 8.07
C VAL A 50 0.47 3.83 9.41
N GLU A 51 -0.24 4.95 9.56
CA GLU A 51 -0.32 5.69 10.83
C GLU A 51 -0.90 4.82 11.96
N ASN A 52 -1.98 4.10 11.67
CA ASN A 52 -2.62 3.22 12.65
C ASN A 52 -1.74 2.03 13.04
N ILE A 53 -0.95 1.46 12.10
CA ILE A 53 0.06 0.44 12.42
C ILE A 53 1.13 1.02 13.35
N ARG A 54 1.61 2.24 13.10
CA ARG A 54 2.59 2.91 13.99
C ARG A 54 2.02 3.12 15.38
N GLU A 55 0.77 3.56 15.47
CA GLU A 55 0.08 3.73 16.74
C GLU A 55 -0.10 2.39 17.46
N TYR A 56 -0.48 1.34 16.74
CA TYR A 56 -0.63 0.00 17.30
C TYR A 56 0.70 -0.49 17.89
N LEU A 57 1.83 -0.24 17.22
CA LEU A 57 3.17 -0.61 17.68
C LEU A 57 3.62 0.10 18.98
N LYS A 58 3.02 1.25 19.31
CA LYS A 58 3.31 1.99 20.56
C LYS A 58 2.74 1.31 21.80
N ARG A 59 1.81 0.34 21.65
CA ARG A 59 1.24 -0.38 22.80
C ARG A 59 2.34 -1.18 23.51
N SER A 60 2.35 -1.12 24.84
CA SER A 60 3.36 -1.80 25.66
C SER A 60 3.23 -3.31 25.61
N ARG A 61 2.00 -3.82 25.63
CA ARG A 61 1.67 -5.25 25.60
C ARG A 61 1.29 -5.69 24.19
N ILE A 62 2.28 -6.08 23.39
CA ILE A 62 2.10 -6.70 22.07
C ILE A 62 2.99 -7.94 22.03
N ALA A 63 2.46 -9.07 21.55
CA ALA A 63 3.26 -10.26 21.36
C ALA A 63 4.42 -10.00 20.38
N PRO A 64 5.63 -10.52 20.63
CA PRO A 64 6.79 -10.30 19.76
C PRO A 64 6.52 -10.65 18.29
N GLN A 65 5.80 -11.74 18.05
CA GLN A 65 5.43 -12.17 16.69
C GLN A 65 4.48 -11.18 15.98
N THR A 66 3.57 -10.57 16.73
CA THR A 66 2.67 -9.53 16.20
C THR A 66 3.47 -8.27 15.88
N ARG A 67 4.42 -7.88 16.73
CA ARG A 67 5.32 -6.74 16.49
C ARG A 67 6.14 -6.93 15.22
N LEU A 68 6.73 -8.11 15.02
CA LEU A 68 7.46 -8.46 13.80
C LEU A 68 6.57 -8.36 12.55
N THR A 69 5.36 -8.94 12.62
CA THR A 69 4.39 -8.87 11.52
C THR A 69 4.01 -7.43 11.18
N LEU A 70 3.72 -6.60 12.18
CA LEU A 70 3.39 -5.18 12.00
C LEU A 70 4.55 -4.38 11.41
N THR A 71 5.78 -4.65 11.83
CA THR A 71 6.99 -3.99 11.30
C THR A 71 7.20 -4.32 9.83
N ARG A 72 7.08 -5.61 9.46
CA ARG A 72 7.14 -6.06 8.06
C ARG A 72 6.02 -5.44 7.20
N LEU A 73 4.80 -5.38 7.72
CA LEU A 73 3.69 -4.71 7.04
C LEU A 73 3.99 -3.23 6.81
N LEU A 74 4.54 -2.55 7.81
CA LEU A 74 4.90 -1.14 7.71
C LEU A 74 5.96 -0.90 6.64
N GLU A 75 6.99 -1.75 6.53
CA GLU A 75 8.00 -1.67 5.47
C GLU A 75 7.39 -1.84 4.07
N VAL A 76 6.55 -2.86 3.88
CA VAL A 76 5.88 -3.12 2.60
C VAL A 76 4.99 -1.96 2.18
N LEU A 77 4.18 -1.45 3.11
CA LEU A 77 3.27 -0.34 2.85
C LEU A 77 4.02 0.98 2.64
N SER A 78 5.10 1.23 3.39
CA SER A 78 5.93 2.44 3.23
C SER A 78 6.68 2.44 1.90
N LYS A 79 7.18 1.30 1.43
CA LYS A 79 7.78 1.19 0.08
C LYS A 79 6.75 1.49 -1.01
N ARG A 80 5.48 1.09 -0.80
CA ARG A 80 4.39 1.39 -1.73
C ARG A 80 4.09 2.89 -1.81
N LEU A 81 4.19 3.62 -0.69
CA LEU A 81 4.12 5.08 -0.63
C LEU A 81 5.34 5.77 -1.25
N GLN A 82 6.54 5.28 -0.97
CA GLN A 82 7.81 5.89 -1.41
C GLN A 82 8.09 5.73 -2.90
N ASN A 83 7.57 4.70 -3.56
CA ASN A 83 7.72 4.53 -5.02
C ASN A 83 7.00 5.61 -5.84
N VAL A 84 6.35 6.58 -5.18
CA VAL A 84 5.68 7.73 -5.78
C VAL A 84 6.41 9.01 -5.35
N ILE A 85 7.69 9.15 -5.70
CA ILE A 85 8.38 10.45 -5.60
C ILE A 85 8.09 11.21 -6.91
N PRO A 86 7.36 12.34 -6.88
CA PRO A 86 7.40 13.29 -7.98
C PRO A 86 8.78 13.96 -7.97
N ALA A 87 9.69 13.53 -8.85
CA ALA A 87 10.96 14.21 -9.03
C ALA A 87 10.71 15.62 -9.60
N ALA A 88 11.15 16.65 -8.88
CA ALA A 88 11.20 18.02 -9.39
C ALA A 88 12.37 18.12 -10.38
N PHE A 89 12.10 17.90 -11.67
CA PHE A 89 13.07 18.16 -12.73
C PHE A 89 13.18 19.67 -12.93
N GLY A 90 14.04 20.31 -12.12
CA GLY A 90 14.38 21.72 -12.23
C GLY A 90 15.50 21.98 -13.23
N GLN A 91 15.17 22.73 -14.28
CA GLN A 91 16.00 23.72 -14.99
C GLN A 91 17.46 23.33 -15.30
N GLY A 92 17.65 22.45 -16.27
CA GLY A 92 18.90 22.30 -17.02
C GLY A 92 18.67 22.67 -18.48
N SER A 93 19.60 23.41 -19.07
CA SER A 93 19.55 24.23 -20.31
C SER A 93 19.22 23.53 -21.64
N ASP A 94 18.75 22.28 -21.65
CA ASP A 94 18.42 21.55 -22.86
C ASP A 94 16.94 21.07 -22.86
N PRO A 95 16.07 21.68 -23.68
CA PRO A 95 14.66 21.29 -23.81
C PRO A 95 14.48 19.84 -24.24
N ALA A 96 15.36 19.29 -25.08
CA ALA A 96 15.26 17.93 -25.57
C ALA A 96 15.59 16.92 -24.45
N LEU A 97 16.63 17.19 -23.67
CA LEU A 97 16.98 16.39 -22.49
C LEU A 97 15.89 16.47 -21.41
N SER A 98 15.27 17.64 -21.22
CA SER A 98 14.13 17.79 -20.30
C SER A 98 12.90 17.01 -20.77
N GLN A 99 12.63 16.92 -22.08
CA GLN A 99 11.50 16.14 -22.60
C GLN A 99 11.78 14.64 -22.49
N LEU A 100 12.99 14.21 -22.85
CA LEU A 100 13.42 12.81 -22.76
C LEU A 100 13.38 12.31 -21.31
N SER A 101 13.90 13.09 -20.37
CA SER A 101 13.87 12.75 -18.94
C SER A 101 12.44 12.67 -18.39
N ARG A 102 11.56 13.62 -18.76
CA ARG A 102 10.13 13.56 -18.38
C ARG A 102 9.44 12.33 -18.96
N ALA A 103 9.70 11.98 -20.22
CA ALA A 103 9.14 10.81 -20.87
C ALA A 103 9.67 9.49 -20.27
N ALA A 104 10.96 9.43 -19.91
CA ALA A 104 11.55 8.30 -19.21
C ALA A 104 10.93 8.16 -17.80
N HIS A 105 10.79 9.26 -17.08
CA HIS A 105 10.18 9.28 -15.75
C HIS A 105 8.70 8.88 -15.79
N SER A 106 7.92 9.35 -16.78
CA SER A 106 6.53 8.93 -16.92
C SER A 106 6.41 7.44 -17.21
N LYS A 107 7.26 6.89 -18.09
CA LYS A 107 7.32 5.44 -18.33
C LYS A 107 7.73 4.66 -17.08
N LEU A 108 8.69 5.15 -16.30
CA LEU A 108 9.08 4.53 -15.02
C LEU A 108 7.93 4.56 -14.00
N LEU A 109 7.19 5.67 -13.90
CA LEU A 109 5.99 5.75 -13.08
C LEU A 109 4.92 4.75 -13.55
N GLU A 110 4.68 4.64 -14.86
CA GLU A 110 3.75 3.66 -15.44
C GLU A 110 4.17 2.23 -15.09
N ILE A 111 5.45 1.88 -15.26
CA ILE A 111 6.00 0.57 -14.87
C ILE A 111 5.80 0.33 -13.38
N ASN A 112 6.12 1.31 -12.52
CA ASN A 112 5.96 1.19 -11.07
C ASN A 112 4.49 1.01 -10.67
N THR A 113 3.56 1.72 -11.32
CA THR A 113 2.12 1.52 -11.10
C THR A 113 1.67 0.11 -11.51
N HIS A 114 2.18 -0.42 -12.62
CA HIS A 114 1.92 -1.79 -13.06
C HIS A 114 2.47 -2.82 -12.08
N ILE A 115 3.71 -2.65 -11.62
CA ILE A 115 4.32 -3.50 -10.59
C ILE A 115 3.49 -3.47 -9.31
N ASN A 116 3.04 -2.30 -8.88
CA ASN A 116 2.20 -2.15 -7.70
C ASN A 116 0.83 -2.83 -7.88
N LYS A 117 0.23 -2.72 -9.06
CA LYS A 117 -1.01 -3.43 -9.40
C LYS A 117 -0.82 -4.94 -9.36
N LEU A 118 0.25 -5.46 -9.97
CA LEU A 118 0.60 -6.88 -9.97
C LEU A 118 0.87 -7.40 -8.55
N LYS A 119 1.61 -6.64 -7.72
CA LYS A 119 1.82 -6.96 -6.30
C LYS A 119 0.51 -6.97 -5.52
N GLY A 120 -0.37 -6.00 -5.77
CA GLY A 120 -1.70 -5.95 -5.16
C GLY A 120 -2.60 -7.13 -5.57
N GLN A 121 -2.57 -7.52 -6.85
CA GLN A 121 -3.27 -8.71 -7.35
C GLN A 121 -2.72 -10.00 -6.75
N SER A 122 -1.40 -10.16 -6.72
CA SER A 122 -0.73 -11.29 -6.07
C SER A 122 -1.09 -11.40 -4.60
N ALA A 123 -1.08 -10.28 -3.86
CA ALA A 123 -1.52 -10.24 -2.46
C ALA A 123 -3.00 -10.62 -2.31
N THR A 124 -3.86 -10.19 -3.23
CA THR A 124 -5.28 -10.58 -3.24
C THR A 124 -5.46 -12.09 -3.44
N ILE A 125 -4.71 -12.69 -4.36
CA ILE A 125 -4.72 -14.14 -4.63
C ILE A 125 -4.24 -14.91 -3.39
N LYS A 126 -3.09 -14.51 -2.81
CA LYS A 126 -2.54 -15.12 -1.59
C LYS A 126 -3.52 -14.99 -0.41
N GLY A 127 -4.14 -13.82 -0.25
CA GLY A 127 -5.13 -13.58 0.79
C GLY A 127 -6.36 -14.50 0.67
N LYS A 128 -6.88 -14.72 -0.55
CA LYS A 128 -7.98 -15.66 -0.80
C LYS A 128 -7.60 -17.11 -0.50
N SER A 129 -6.40 -17.54 -0.89
CA SER A 129 -5.88 -18.88 -0.61
C SER A 129 -5.77 -19.16 0.89
N ASN A 130 -5.21 -18.21 1.66
CA ASN A 130 -5.09 -18.31 3.10
C ASN A 130 -6.45 -18.35 3.81
N ALA A 131 -7.45 -17.60 3.33
CA ALA A 131 -8.81 -17.64 3.88
C ALA A 131 -9.50 -19.00 3.66
N ARG A 132 -9.23 -19.67 2.54
CA ARG A 132 -9.79 -21.00 2.25
C ARG A 132 -9.17 -22.10 3.12
N ARG A 133 -7.86 -22.03 3.39
CA ARG A 133 -7.15 -23.00 4.25
C ARG A 133 -7.56 -22.95 5.73
N GLN A 134 -8.14 -21.86 6.21
CA GLN A 134 -8.60 -21.71 7.60
C GLN A 134 -10.04 -22.20 7.83
N ARG A 135 -10.75 -22.61 6.78
CA ARG A 135 -12.13 -23.12 6.83
C ARG A 135 -12.24 -24.65 6.72
N ASN A 136 -11.12 -25.32 6.49
CA ASN A 136 -10.96 -26.77 6.52
C ASN A 136 -10.15 -27.14 7.75
#